data_AF-A0A4Y2SW91-F1
#
_entry.id   AF-A0A4Y2SW91-F1
#
_cell.length_a   1.000
_cell.length_b   1.000
_cell.length_c   1.000
_cell.angle_alpha   90.00
_cell.angle_beta   90.00
_cell.angle_gamma   90.00
#
_symmetry.space_group_name_H-M   'P 1'
#
loop_
_entity.id
_entity.type
_entity.pdbx_description
1 polymer ?
#
loop_
_entity_poly.entity_id
_entity_poly.type
_entity_poly.pdbx_seq_one_letter_code
_entity_poly.pdbx_strand_id
1 'polypeptide(L)'
;MAAPKKLKILCLHGYRQDAESFKDKIGGFRKSIKSIAELVFVNAPNEIPTESCVITTDEGTTELRGEFPYDFYFVVIIAGFRSIAKCHQYLYSKTINIQSLHIMGENDTCISKDRSEELIPLFKSSSVVYHDGGHFIPSKSSVKAEYLPFFKNMQNLNKGNS
;
A
#
# COMPACT_ATOMS: atom_id res chain seq x y z
N MET A 1 1.52 -27.69 19.51
CA MET A 1 0.84 -27.12 18.32
C MET A 1 1.88 -26.42 17.46
N ALA A 2 1.84 -26.56 16.13
CA ALA A 2 2.77 -25.86 15.23
C ALA A 2 2.54 -24.34 15.26
N ALA A 3 3.60 -23.55 15.13
CA ALA A 3 3.50 -22.10 15.09
C ALA A 3 2.71 -21.64 13.84
N PRO A 4 1.92 -20.55 13.93
CA PRO A 4 1.14 -20.06 12.79
C PRO A 4 2.06 -19.62 11.64
N LYS A 5 1.70 -19.99 10.40
CA LYS A 5 2.40 -19.55 9.19
C LYS A 5 2.37 -18.02 9.09
N LYS A 6 3.51 -17.41 8.74
CA LYS A 6 3.58 -15.96 8.53
C LYS A 6 2.94 -15.56 7.19
N LEU A 7 2.33 -14.39 7.17
CA LEU A 7 1.93 -13.73 5.91
C LEU A 7 3.17 -13.40 5.09
N LYS A 8 3.06 -13.44 3.77
CA LYS A 8 4.06 -12.86 2.86
C LYS A 8 3.46 -11.62 2.22
N ILE A 9 4.10 -10.47 2.40
CA ILE A 9 3.58 -9.19 1.94
C ILE A 9 4.60 -8.57 0.99
N LEU A 10 4.17 -8.31 -0.24
CA LEU A 10 4.93 -7.55 -1.21
C LEU A 10 4.86 -6.05 -0.86
N CYS A 11 6.01 -5.40 -0.80
CA CYS A 11 6.17 -4.00 -0.41
C CYS A 11 6.62 -3.16 -1.61
N LEU A 12 5.76 -2.25 -2.04
CA LEU A 12 6.01 -1.30 -3.12
C LEU A 12 6.32 0.07 -2.53
N HIS A 13 7.44 0.66 -2.92
CA HIS A 13 7.90 1.95 -2.41
C HIS A 13 7.23 3.14 -3.11
N GLY A 14 7.30 4.32 -2.51
CA GLY A 14 6.80 5.57 -3.09
C GLY A 14 7.73 6.21 -4.11
N TYR A 15 7.34 7.38 -4.62
CA TYR A 15 8.13 8.19 -5.54
C TYR A 15 9.47 8.60 -4.91
N ARG A 16 10.56 8.55 -5.69
CA ARG A 16 11.94 8.86 -5.24
C ARG A 16 12.41 8.02 -4.06
N GLN A 17 11.96 6.78 -4.00
CA GLN A 17 12.45 5.75 -3.09
C GLN A 17 12.89 4.53 -3.89
N ASP A 18 13.47 3.58 -3.17
CA ASP A 18 13.82 2.24 -3.62
C ASP A 18 13.46 1.23 -2.52
N ALA A 19 13.74 -0.06 -2.75
CA ALA A 19 13.46 -1.13 -1.80
C ALA A 19 14.18 -0.93 -0.44
N GLU A 20 15.42 -0.44 -0.46
CA GLU A 20 16.25 -0.31 0.74
C GLU A 20 15.82 0.90 1.59
N SER A 21 15.73 2.07 0.98
CA SER A 21 15.24 3.29 1.64
C SER A 21 13.82 3.14 2.17
N PHE A 22 12.94 2.42 1.45
CA PHE A 22 11.59 2.12 1.95
C PHE A 22 11.63 1.18 3.15
N LYS A 23 12.40 0.09 3.09
CA LYS A 23 12.58 -0.86 4.19
C LYS A 23 13.08 -0.18 5.47
N ASP A 24 14.00 0.77 5.34
CA ASP A 24 14.54 1.54 6.46
C ASP A 24 13.51 2.53 7.02
N LYS A 25 12.85 3.29 6.13
CA LYS A 25 11.78 4.24 6.49
C LYS A 25 10.68 3.56 7.32
N ILE A 26 10.37 2.29 7.03
CA ILE A 26 9.30 1.54 7.71
C ILE A 26 9.81 0.62 8.82
N GLY A 27 11.04 0.84 9.32
CA GLY A 27 11.67 -0.03 10.33
C GLY A 27 10.83 -0.25 11.59
N GLY A 28 10.15 0.79 12.09
CA GLY A 28 9.25 0.67 13.25
C GLY A 28 8.04 -0.22 12.98
N PHE A 29 7.43 -0.06 11.80
CA PHE A 29 6.34 -0.90 11.32
C PHE A 29 6.80 -2.36 11.15
N ARG A 30 7.92 -2.59 10.45
CA ARG A 30 8.56 -3.90 10.29
C ARG A 30 8.74 -4.63 11.62
N LYS A 31 9.29 -3.95 12.62
CA LYS A 31 9.49 -4.52 13.96
C LYS A 31 8.17 -4.92 14.62
N SER A 32 7.10 -4.16 14.39
CA SER A 32 5.78 -4.40 15.00
C SER A 32 5.07 -5.64 14.47
N ILE A 33 5.28 -6.00 13.19
CA ILE A 33 4.62 -7.15 12.54
C ILE A 33 5.55 -8.34 12.31
N LYS A 34 6.80 -8.31 12.82
CA LYS A 34 7.83 -9.34 12.54
C LYS A 34 7.41 -10.77 12.89
N SER A 35 6.51 -10.95 13.84
CA SER A 35 5.97 -12.26 14.25
C SER A 35 4.80 -12.72 13.38
N ILE A 36 4.14 -11.80 12.66
CA ILE A 36 2.92 -12.03 11.89
C ILE A 36 3.24 -12.17 10.39
N ALA A 37 4.19 -11.38 9.88
CA ALA A 37 4.47 -11.26 8.45
C ALA A 37 5.97 -11.25 8.12
N GLU A 38 6.28 -11.76 6.94
CA GLU A 38 7.51 -11.60 6.19
C GLU A 38 7.26 -10.54 5.10
N LEU A 39 8.14 -9.55 5.00
CA LEU A 39 8.02 -8.46 4.03
C LEU A 39 9.05 -8.61 2.91
N VAL A 40 8.58 -8.56 1.67
CA VAL A 40 9.37 -8.67 0.45
C VAL A 40 9.39 -7.32 -0.24
N PHE A 41 10.56 -6.68 -0.31
CA PHE A 41 10.75 -5.36 -0.92
C PHE A 41 11.29 -5.50 -2.33
N VAL A 42 10.75 -4.70 -3.26
CA VAL A 42 11.17 -4.70 -4.68
C VAL A 42 11.40 -3.26 -5.15
N ASN A 43 12.29 -3.10 -6.12
CA ASN A 43 12.52 -1.82 -6.78
C ASN A 43 11.50 -1.61 -7.90
N ALA A 44 11.02 -0.39 -8.06
CA ALA A 44 10.28 0.02 -9.24
C ALA A 44 11.19 -0.06 -10.48
N PRO A 45 10.65 -0.42 -11.65
CA PRO A 45 11.45 -0.58 -12.87
C PRO A 45 11.81 0.76 -13.53
N ASN A 46 11.27 1.88 -13.05
CA ASN A 46 11.43 3.19 -13.66
C ASN A 46 12.57 3.97 -13.00
N GLU A 47 13.48 4.50 -13.81
CA GLU A 47 14.45 5.50 -13.36
C GLU A 47 13.79 6.88 -13.32
N ILE A 48 14.08 7.66 -12.28
CA ILE A 48 13.49 8.99 -12.11
C ILE A 48 14.40 10.02 -12.77
N PRO A 49 13.92 10.82 -13.73
CA PRO A 49 14.70 11.88 -14.34
C PRO A 49 15.22 12.87 -13.28
N THR A 50 16.49 13.25 -13.36
CA THR A 50 17.16 14.15 -12.41
C THR A 50 16.78 15.63 -12.58
N GLU A 51 16.12 16.00 -13.69
CA GLU A 51 15.61 17.35 -13.94
C GLU A 51 14.10 17.35 -14.22
N SER A 52 13.41 18.42 -13.82
CA SER A 52 11.99 18.63 -14.08
C SER A 52 11.73 18.85 -15.57
N CYS A 53 11.70 17.76 -16.35
CA CYS A 53 11.31 17.82 -17.75
C CYS A 53 9.83 18.17 -17.86
N VAL A 54 9.57 19.23 -18.64
CA VAL A 54 8.25 19.59 -19.14
C VAL A 54 7.67 18.37 -19.85
N ILE A 55 6.55 17.84 -19.35
CA ILE A 55 5.83 16.76 -20.01
C ILE A 55 5.21 17.36 -21.28
N THR A 56 5.85 17.15 -22.43
CA THR A 56 5.15 17.18 -23.70
C THR A 56 4.18 16.01 -23.72
N THR A 57 2.90 16.29 -23.94
CA THR A 57 1.88 15.26 -24.15
C THR A 57 2.14 14.57 -25.48
N ASP A 58 2.99 13.55 -25.46
CA ASP A 58 2.95 12.52 -26.50
C ASP A 58 1.87 11.52 -26.12
N GLU A 59 0.91 11.33 -27.03
CA GLU A 59 -0.08 10.25 -26.99
C GLU A 59 0.61 8.91 -27.25
N GLY A 60 1.45 8.47 -26.31
CA GLY A 60 2.03 7.14 -26.32
C GLY A 60 1.03 6.14 -25.74
N THR A 61 0.57 5.18 -26.56
CA THR A 61 -0.19 4.03 -26.09
C THR A 61 0.66 3.23 -25.10
N THR A 62 0.36 3.34 -23.81
CA THR A 62 1.00 2.51 -22.79
C THR A 62 0.47 1.09 -22.95
N GLU A 63 1.24 0.20 -23.58
CA GLU A 63 0.94 -1.22 -23.54
C GLU A 63 0.99 -1.69 -22.09
N LEU A 64 -0.15 -2.17 -21.57
CA LEU A 64 -0.23 -2.78 -20.26
C LEU A 64 0.66 -4.02 -20.26
N ARG A 65 1.87 -3.89 -19.72
CA ARG A 65 2.83 -5.00 -19.59
C ARG A 65 2.30 -6.03 -18.58
N GLY A 66 1.59 -7.04 -19.08
CA GLY A 66 1.24 -8.28 -18.38
C GLY A 66 0.40 -8.14 -17.10
N GLU A 67 -0.58 -9.01 -16.92
CA GLU A 67 -1.25 -9.14 -15.62
C GLU A 67 -0.32 -9.90 -14.66
N PHE A 68 -0.18 -9.40 -13.42
CA PHE A 68 0.56 -10.13 -12.38
C PHE A 68 -0.21 -11.43 -12.08
N PRO A 69 0.38 -12.63 -12.29
CA PRO A 69 -0.37 -13.89 -12.36
C PRO A 69 -0.70 -14.46 -10.97
N TYR A 70 -0.92 -13.59 -9.99
CA TYR A 70 -1.21 -13.96 -8.61
C TYR A 70 -2.37 -13.13 -8.08
N ASP A 71 -3.28 -13.80 -7.39
CA ASP A 71 -4.31 -13.13 -6.60
C ASP A 71 -3.74 -12.65 -5.27
N PHE A 72 -4.24 -11.50 -4.81
CA PHE A 72 -3.92 -10.96 -3.50
C PHE A 72 -5.07 -11.21 -2.53
N TYR A 73 -4.76 -11.69 -1.32
CA TYR A 73 -5.76 -11.89 -0.27
C TYR A 73 -6.23 -10.58 0.37
N PHE A 74 -5.34 -9.58 0.41
CA PHE A 74 -5.59 -8.27 0.99
C PHE A 74 -4.59 -7.26 0.44
N VAL A 75 -4.83 -5.96 0.69
CA VAL A 75 -3.92 -4.87 0.38
C VAL A 75 -3.76 -3.94 1.58
N VAL A 76 -2.59 -3.32 1.72
CA VAL A 76 -2.33 -2.24 2.67
C VAL A 76 -1.93 -1.01 1.87
N ILE A 77 -2.72 0.05 1.98
CA ILE A 77 -2.57 1.31 1.25
C ILE A 77 -2.19 2.39 2.26
N ILE A 78 -1.04 3.03 2.08
CA ILE A 78 -0.55 4.05 2.99
C ILE A 78 -0.30 5.32 2.21
N ALA A 79 -1.05 6.37 2.51
CA ALA A 79 -1.07 7.63 1.75
C ALA A 79 -1.21 7.42 0.22
N GLY A 80 -2.00 6.43 -0.20
CA GLY A 80 -2.27 6.15 -1.61
C GLY A 80 -3.42 6.98 -2.15
N PHE A 81 -3.41 7.32 -3.44
CA PHE A 81 -4.39 8.20 -4.08
C PHE A 81 -4.76 7.70 -5.48
N ARG A 82 -5.88 8.16 -6.04
CA ARG A 82 -6.26 7.86 -7.44
C ARG A 82 -5.29 8.48 -8.42
N SER A 83 -4.88 7.73 -9.42
CA SER A 83 -4.12 8.24 -10.55
C SER A 83 -4.94 9.26 -11.33
N ILE A 84 -4.30 10.37 -11.69
CA ILE A 84 -4.91 11.44 -12.49
C ILE A 84 -4.86 11.17 -14.00
N ALA A 85 -4.15 10.11 -14.43
CA ALA A 85 -4.03 9.77 -15.83
C ALA A 85 -5.37 9.25 -16.39
N LYS A 86 -5.84 9.83 -17.50
CA LYS A 86 -7.12 9.46 -18.13
C LYS A 86 -7.17 7.98 -18.48
N CYS A 87 -6.05 7.40 -18.93
CA CYS A 87 -5.94 5.98 -19.26
C CYS A 87 -6.16 5.07 -18.04
N HIS A 88 -6.06 5.55 -16.80
CA HIS A 88 -6.30 4.76 -15.59
C HIS A 88 -7.73 4.86 -15.07
N GLN A 89 -8.59 5.72 -15.64
CA GLN A 89 -9.95 5.95 -15.11
C GLN A 89 -10.79 4.68 -15.04
N TYR A 90 -10.62 3.77 -16.01
CA TYR A 90 -11.36 2.51 -16.05
C TYR A 90 -11.06 1.61 -14.84
N LEU A 91 -9.88 1.73 -14.22
CA LEU A 91 -9.51 0.95 -13.03
C LEU A 91 -10.39 1.28 -11.82
N TYR A 92 -10.93 2.50 -11.77
CA TYR A 92 -11.76 2.99 -10.66
C TYR A 92 -13.26 2.75 -10.85
N SER A 93 -13.66 2.10 -11.95
CA SER A 93 -15.04 1.70 -12.22
C SER A 93 -15.40 0.34 -11.61
N LYS A 94 -14.40 -0.45 -11.20
CA LYS A 94 -14.58 -1.80 -10.68
C LYS A 94 -14.45 -1.82 -9.17
N THR A 95 -15.32 -2.61 -8.52
CA THR A 95 -15.16 -2.93 -7.10
C THR A 95 -14.18 -4.08 -6.93
N ILE A 96 -13.25 -3.93 -5.99
CA ILE A 96 -12.23 -4.90 -5.64
C ILE A 96 -12.72 -5.74 -4.45
N ASN A 97 -12.71 -7.06 -4.61
CA ASN A 97 -13.23 -8.02 -3.64
C ASN A 97 -12.14 -8.60 -2.73
N ILE A 98 -11.28 -7.74 -2.18
CA ILE A 98 -10.25 -8.11 -1.20
C ILE A 98 -10.34 -7.17 0.00
N GLN A 99 -9.80 -7.60 1.14
CA GLN A 99 -9.74 -6.73 2.32
C GLN A 99 -8.66 -5.66 2.13
N SER A 100 -8.99 -4.40 2.41
CA SER A 100 -8.01 -3.31 2.40
C SER A 100 -7.81 -2.75 3.80
N LEU A 101 -6.56 -2.35 4.08
CA LEU A 101 -6.21 -1.48 5.20
C LEU A 101 -5.69 -0.16 4.63
N HIS A 102 -6.32 0.93 5.00
CA HIS A 102 -5.91 2.28 4.62
C HIS A 102 -5.30 2.99 5.84
N ILE A 103 -4.09 3.52 5.70
CA ILE A 103 -3.42 4.31 6.73
C ILE A 103 -3.16 5.71 6.17
N MET A 104 -3.67 6.73 6.85
CA MET A 104 -3.66 8.12 6.35
C MET A 104 -3.20 9.10 7.43
N GLY A 105 -2.36 10.06 7.05
CA GLY A 105 -1.98 11.17 7.91
C GLY A 105 -2.97 12.33 7.76
N GLU A 106 -3.50 12.82 8.87
CA GLU A 106 -4.42 13.98 8.86
C GLU A 106 -3.73 15.27 8.41
N ASN A 107 -2.42 15.36 8.62
CA ASN A 107 -1.60 16.52 8.29
C ASN A 107 -0.66 16.24 7.10
N ASP A 108 -1.01 15.31 6.21
CA ASP A 108 -0.24 15.00 5.01
C ASP A 108 -0.39 16.09 3.95
N THR A 109 0.69 16.82 3.71
CA THR A 109 0.77 17.91 2.73
C THR A 109 1.19 17.43 1.34
N CYS A 110 1.69 16.20 1.21
CA CYS A 110 2.01 15.59 -0.08
C CYS A 110 0.73 15.04 -0.72
N ILE A 111 -0.02 14.24 0.03
CA ILE A 111 -1.29 13.64 -0.38
C ILE A 111 -2.32 13.95 0.70
N SER A 112 -3.28 14.84 0.39
CA SER A 112 -4.32 15.16 1.36
C SER A 112 -5.13 13.93 1.75
N LYS A 113 -5.67 13.95 2.97
CA LYS A 113 -6.54 12.89 3.50
C LYS A 113 -7.68 12.56 2.53
N ASP A 114 -8.39 13.58 2.05
CA ASP A 114 -9.53 13.41 1.14
C ASP A 114 -9.16 12.66 -0.14
N ARG A 115 -7.99 12.95 -0.73
CA ARG A 115 -7.49 12.23 -1.91
C ARG A 115 -7.17 10.77 -1.63
N SER A 116 -6.77 10.47 -0.38
CA SER A 116 -6.52 9.10 0.05
C SER A 116 -7.81 8.32 0.30
N GLU A 117 -8.85 9.01 0.80
CA GLU A 117 -10.18 8.44 1.05
C GLU A 117 -10.90 8.02 -0.24
N GLU A 118 -10.59 8.63 -1.38
CA GLU A 118 -11.15 8.25 -2.70
C GLU A 118 -10.94 6.77 -3.09
N LEU A 119 -9.96 6.10 -2.48
CA LEU A 119 -9.68 4.68 -2.72
C LEU A 119 -10.53 3.75 -1.85
N ILE A 120 -11.04 4.21 -0.70
CA ILE A 120 -11.83 3.40 0.24
C ILE A 120 -13.05 2.74 -0.43
N PRO A 121 -13.91 3.47 -1.19
CA PRO A 121 -15.13 2.88 -1.76
C PRO A 121 -14.85 1.90 -2.91
N LEU A 122 -13.60 1.77 -3.36
CA LEU A 122 -13.23 0.78 -4.37
C LEU A 122 -13.19 -0.63 -3.81
N PHE A 123 -13.11 -0.81 -2.49
CA PHE A 123 -13.03 -2.11 -1.84
C PHE A 123 -14.33 -2.46 -1.15
N LYS A 124 -14.76 -3.72 -1.22
CA LYS A 124 -15.95 -4.19 -0.49
C LYS A 124 -15.78 -4.16 1.03
N SER A 125 -14.54 -4.27 1.52
CA SER A 125 -14.23 -4.33 2.95
C SER A 125 -12.95 -3.56 3.25
N SER A 126 -13.11 -2.40 3.90
CA SER A 126 -12.02 -1.47 4.19
C SER A 126 -11.89 -1.24 5.69
N SER A 127 -10.68 -1.45 6.22
CA SER A 127 -10.26 -0.95 7.54
C SER A 127 -9.52 0.37 7.34
N VAL A 128 -9.80 1.38 8.17
CA VAL A 128 -9.20 2.71 8.03
C VAL A 128 -8.56 3.11 9.36
N VAL A 129 -7.33 3.62 9.28
CA VAL A 129 -6.56 4.14 10.41
C VAL A 129 -6.06 5.52 10.06
N TYR A 130 -6.35 6.47 10.94
CA TYR A 130 -5.87 7.85 10.83
C TYR A 130 -4.75 8.09 11.86
N HIS A 131 -3.84 9.00 11.54
CA HIS A 131 -2.86 9.48 12.51
C HIS A 131 -2.63 10.98 12.37
N ASP A 132 -2.22 11.61 13.46
CA ASP A 132 -1.96 13.05 13.59
C ASP A 132 -0.76 13.57 12.77
N GLY A 133 -0.16 12.74 11.93
CA GLY A 133 1.10 13.05 11.22
C GLY A 133 0.90 13.39 9.74
N GLY A 134 2.02 13.63 9.06
CA GLY A 134 2.09 13.80 7.60
C GLY A 134 2.40 12.50 6.84
N HIS A 135 3.23 12.58 5.80
CA HIS A 135 3.49 11.49 4.85
C HIS A 135 4.45 10.39 5.34
N PHE A 136 4.04 9.61 6.35
CA PHE A 136 4.84 8.52 6.91
C PHE A 136 4.01 7.37 7.50
N ILE A 137 4.64 6.21 7.75
CA ILE A 137 3.98 5.11 8.47
C ILE A 137 4.10 5.33 9.98
N PRO A 138 2.99 5.44 10.72
CA PRO A 138 3.03 5.74 12.15
C PRO A 138 3.68 4.60 12.94
N SER A 139 4.66 4.95 13.78
CA SER A 139 5.38 4.02 14.66
C SER A 139 5.07 4.24 16.15
N LYS A 140 4.15 5.14 16.49
CA LYS A 140 3.63 5.34 17.86
C LYS A 140 2.79 4.14 18.26
N SER A 141 3.00 3.59 19.47
CA SER A 141 2.32 2.37 19.94
C SER A 141 0.79 2.46 19.92
N SER A 142 0.22 3.63 20.19
CA SER A 142 -1.22 3.89 20.11
C SER A 142 -1.77 3.55 18.72
N VAL A 143 -1.17 4.13 17.68
CA VAL A 143 -1.61 3.91 16.29
C VAL A 143 -1.35 2.47 15.83
N LYS A 144 -0.27 1.83 16.29
CA LYS A 144 -0.04 0.40 15.98
C LYS A 144 -1.18 -0.48 16.46
N ALA A 145 -1.76 -0.17 17.62
CA ALA A 145 -2.84 -0.97 18.18
C ALA A 145 -4.07 -0.99 17.27
N GLU A 146 -4.23 0.02 16.41
CA GLU A 146 -5.37 0.14 15.49
C GLU A 146 -5.20 -0.75 14.24
N TYR A 147 -3.99 -0.84 13.67
CA TYR A 147 -3.77 -1.63 12.45
C TYR A 147 -3.28 -3.06 12.70
N LEU A 148 -2.69 -3.38 13.87
CA LEU A 148 -2.21 -4.73 14.17
C LEU A 148 -3.31 -5.82 14.15
N PRO A 149 -4.56 -5.55 14.61
CA PRO A 149 -5.66 -6.51 14.48
C PRO A 149 -5.93 -6.95 13.04
N PHE A 150 -5.80 -6.05 12.06
CA PHE A 150 -5.96 -6.38 10.64
C PHE A 150 -5.02 -7.50 10.22
N PHE A 151 -3.71 -7.39 10.52
CA PHE A 151 -2.73 -8.41 10.17
C PHE A 151 -2.98 -9.74 10.88
N LYS A 152 -3.41 -9.71 12.16
CA LYS A 152 -3.77 -10.92 12.90
C LYS A 152 -4.97 -11.63 12.28
N ASN A 153 -5.98 -10.86 11.86
CA ASN A 153 -7.16 -11.39 11.17
C ASN A 153 -6.75 -12.02 9.83
N MET A 154 -5.91 -11.34 9.04
CA MET A 154 -5.42 -11.89 7.77
C MET A 154 -4.61 -13.17 7.96
N GLN A 155 -3.77 -13.24 9.01
CA GLN A 155 -3.01 -14.44 9.33
C GLN A 155 -3.90 -15.62 9.71
N ASN A 156 -5.03 -15.36 10.37
CA ASN A 156 -5.99 -16.41 10.74
C ASN A 156 -6.81 -16.91 9.54
N LEU A 157 -7.27 -16.01 8.66
CA LEU A 157 -7.99 -16.41 7.44
C LEU A 157 -7.13 -17.28 6.51
N ASN A 158 -5.83 -17.01 6.44
CA ASN A 158 -4.90 -17.79 5.62
C ASN A 158 -4.68 -19.23 6.14
N LYS A 159 -5.03 -19.53 7.39
CA LYS A 159 -4.97 -20.91 7.93
C LYS A 159 -6.12 -21.79 7.45
N GLY A 160 -7.25 -21.22 7.03
CA GLY A 160 -8.42 -21.97 6.58
C GLY A 160 -8.35 -22.46 5.14
N ASN A 161 -7.36 -21.99 4.37
CA ASN A 161 -7.17 -22.29 2.94
C ASN A 161 -5.94 -23.19 2.67
N SER A 162 -5.37 -23.82 3.71
CA SER A 162 -4.22 -24.73 3.63
C SER A 162 -4.60 -26.15 3.99
#